data_AF-A0A3D0TFN8-F1
#
_entry.id   AF-A0A3D0TFN8-F1
#
_cell.length_a   1.000
_cell.length_b   1.000
_cell.length_c   1.000
_cell.angle_alpha   90.00
_cell.angle_beta   90.00
_cell.angle_gamma   90.00
#
_symmetry.space_group_name_H-M   'P 1'
#
loop_
_entity.id
_entity.type
_entity.pdbx_description
1 polymer ?
#
loop_
_entity_poly.entity_id
_entity_poly.type
_entity_poly.pdbx_seq_one_letter_code
_entity_poly.pdbx_strand_id
1 'polypeptide(L)'
;MSQIRLTSNLSTNNEQASIDPQKVAFAESDIRSKLLRLDQALYVVQNGEAVGVCLAEDLKDSVAGTSMSLLSHVELLHVGQLGDPEFMRAYGINMAYMT
;
A
#
# COMPACT_ATOMS: atom_id res chain seq x y z
N MET A 1 15.41 16.33 -19.95
CA MET A 1 14.59 16.42 -18.72
C MET A 1 13.53 15.33 -18.80
N SER A 2 13.74 14.22 -18.10
CA SER A 2 12.76 13.12 -18.08
C SER A 2 11.72 13.45 -17.02
N GLN A 3 10.48 13.68 -17.44
CA GLN A 3 9.36 13.88 -16.52
C GLN A 3 9.09 12.54 -15.85
N ILE A 4 9.35 12.45 -14.55
CA ILE A 4 8.87 11.32 -13.73
C ILE A 4 7.34 11.44 -13.74
N ARG A 5 6.69 10.71 -14.64
CA ARG A 5 5.25 10.50 -14.60
C ARG A 5 5.00 9.57 -13.42
N LEU A 6 4.77 10.14 -12.25
CA LEU A 6 4.01 9.48 -11.20
C LEU A 6 2.63 9.19 -11.82
N THR A 7 2.46 7.98 -12.35
CA THR A 7 1.14 7.42 -12.64
C THR A 7 0.48 7.16 -11.30
N SER A 8 0.09 8.23 -10.61
CA SER A 8 -0.88 8.13 -9.52
C SER A 8 -2.17 7.67 -10.19
N ASN A 9 -2.44 6.37 -10.10
CA ASN A 9 -3.74 5.77 -10.42
C ASN A 9 -4.86 6.29 -9.50
N LEU A 10 -4.58 7.28 -8.65
CA LEU A 10 -5.57 7.90 -7.79
C LEU A 10 -6.41 8.90 -8.60
N SER A 11 -7.37 8.36 -9.34
CA SER A 11 -8.56 9.09 -9.74
C SER A 11 -9.27 9.50 -8.45
N THR A 12 -9.29 10.80 -8.13
CA THR A 12 -9.98 11.37 -6.97
C THR A 12 -11.50 11.32 -7.16
N ASN A 13 -12.06 10.14 -7.37
CA ASN A 13 -13.48 9.92 -7.61
C ASN A 13 -13.96 8.76 -6.73
N ASN A 14 -14.26 9.05 -5.46
CA ASN A 14 -15.07 8.20 -4.57
C ASN A 14 -14.89 6.69 -4.81
N GLU A 15 -13.64 6.21 -4.79
CA GLU A 15 -13.39 4.79 -4.98
C GLU A 15 -13.93 4.07 -3.74
N GLN A 16 -15.04 3.37 -3.92
CA GLN A 16 -15.58 2.48 -2.90
C GLN A 16 -14.98 1.10 -3.14
N ALA A 17 -14.38 0.54 -2.10
CA ALA A 17 -13.86 -0.82 -2.13
C ALA A 17 -14.77 -1.72 -1.28
N SER A 18 -15.11 -2.88 -1.81
CA SER A 18 -15.80 -3.92 -1.04
C SER A 18 -14.77 -4.63 -0.17
N ILE A 19 -14.85 -4.40 1.15
CA ILE A 19 -13.84 -4.87 2.10
C ILE A 19 -14.54 -5.61 3.24
N ASP A 20 -13.94 -6.72 3.66
CA ASP A 20 -14.35 -7.42 4.87
C ASP A 20 -13.96 -6.59 6.10
N PRO A 21 -14.92 -6.07 6.90
CA PRO A 21 -14.63 -5.25 8.06
C PRO A 21 -13.74 -5.96 9.10
N GLN A 22 -13.79 -7.29 9.18
CA GLN A 22 -12.97 -8.06 10.12
C GLN A 22 -11.49 -8.06 9.74
N LYS A 23 -11.18 -7.75 8.49
CA LYS A 23 -9.82 -7.65 7.97
C LYS A 23 -9.28 -6.23 8.02
N VAL A 24 -10.07 -5.23 8.42
CA VAL A 24 -9.59 -3.84 8.56
C VAL A 24 -9.00 -3.65 9.96
N ALA A 25 -7.76 -3.16 10.01
CA ALA A 25 -7.11 -2.80 11.25
C ALA A 25 -7.52 -1.39 11.68
N PHE A 26 -8.12 -1.26 12.85
CA PHE A 26 -8.49 0.02 13.47
C PHE A 26 -7.65 0.35 14.72
N ALA A 27 -7.08 -0.67 15.37
CA ALA A 27 -6.23 -0.48 16.54
C ALA A 27 -4.79 -0.10 16.13
N GLU A 28 -4.12 0.73 16.92
CA GLU A 28 -2.78 1.23 16.63
C GLU A 28 -1.75 0.10 16.40
N SER A 29 -1.77 -0.95 17.24
CA SER A 29 -0.87 -2.11 17.10
C SER A 29 -1.04 -2.83 15.77
N ASP A 30 -2.28 -2.94 15.31
CA ASP A 30 -2.63 -3.69 14.11
C ASP A 30 -2.34 -2.85 12.87
N ILE A 31 -2.62 -1.55 12.93
CA ILE A 31 -2.23 -0.57 11.92
C ILE A 31 -0.71 -0.59 11.74
N ARG A 32 0.05 -0.49 12.83
CA ARG A 32 1.52 -0.55 12.80
C ARG A 32 2.00 -1.86 12.18
N SER A 33 1.41 -2.98 12.58
CA SER A 33 1.78 -4.29 12.05
C SER A 33 1.57 -4.38 10.54
N LYS A 34 0.49 -3.79 10.01
CA LYS A 34 0.23 -3.73 8.56
C LYS A 34 1.16 -2.75 7.83
N LEU A 35 1.41 -1.57 8.38
CA LEU A 35 2.31 -0.57 7.78
C LEU A 35 3.75 -1.07 7.63
N LEU A 36 4.19 -2.01 8.47
CA LEU A 36 5.53 -2.60 8.39
C LEU A 36 5.65 -3.66 7.29
N ARG A 37 4.55 -4.09 6.66
CA ARG A 37 4.55 -5.03 5.52
C ARG A 37 4.78 -4.29 4.20
N LEU A 38 6.00 -3.78 4.02
CA LEU A 38 6.37 -2.99 2.84
C LEU A 38 6.31 -3.78 1.53
N ASP A 39 6.31 -5.11 1.58
CA ASP A 39 6.21 -5.98 0.42
C ASP A 39 4.77 -6.12 -0.14
N GLN A 40 3.80 -5.44 0.47
CA GLN A 40 2.40 -5.46 0.06
C GLN A 40 1.82 -4.07 -0.10
N ALA A 41 0.92 -3.91 -1.06
CA ALA A 41 0.14 -2.69 -1.18
C ALA A 41 -0.87 -2.58 -0.04
N LEU A 42 -1.07 -1.36 0.42
CA LEU A 42 -1.83 -1.03 1.62
C LEU A 42 -2.84 0.06 1.30
N TYR A 43 -4.03 -0.06 1.88
CA TYR A 43 -5.17 0.79 1.60
C TYR A 43 -5.66 1.39 2.91
N VAL A 44 -5.92 2.70 2.89
CA VAL A 44 -6.52 3.44 4.00
C VAL A 44 -7.99 3.62 3.68
N VAL A 45 -8.84 3.11 4.57
CA VAL A 45 -10.27 2.98 4.32
C VAL A 45 -11.06 3.61 5.46
N GLN A 46 -12.22 4.16 5.13
CA GLN A 46 -13.13 4.75 6.09
C GLN A 46 -14.42 3.95 6.16
N ASN A 47 -14.81 3.57 7.38
CA ASN A 47 -16.08 2.95 7.71
C ASN A 47 -16.81 3.82 8.74
N GLY A 48 -17.73 4.66 8.28
CA GLY A 48 -18.38 5.67 9.12
C GLY A 48 -17.38 6.70 9.65
N GLU A 49 -17.27 6.82 10.97
CA GLU A 49 -16.30 7.72 11.63
C GLU A 49 -14.91 7.08 11.84
N ALA A 50 -14.80 5.76 11.66
CA ALA A 50 -13.55 5.04 11.89
C ALA A 50 -12.70 4.98 10.62
N VAL A 51 -11.42 5.33 10.75
CA VAL A 51 -10.40 5.16 9.70
C VAL A 51 -9.53 3.97 10.08
N GLY A 52 -9.33 3.07 9.12
CA GLY A 52 -8.55 1.86 9.31
C GLY A 52 -7.69 1.54 8.10
N VAL A 53 -6.92 0.46 8.23
CA VAL A 53 -5.94 0.05 7.24
C VAL A 53 -6.14 -1.42 6.85
N CYS A 54 -6.10 -1.70 5.56
CA CYS A 54 -6.13 -3.06 5.03
C CYS A 54 -5.05 -3.28 3.96
N LEU A 55 -4.74 -4.55 3.69
CA LEU A 55 -3.76 -4.94 2.69
C LEU A 55 -4.48 -5.28 1.38
N ALA A 56 -3.76 -5.30 0.26
CA ALA A 56 -4.31 -5.72 -1.03
C ALA A 56 -5.00 -7.09 -0.98
N GLU A 57 -4.42 -8.04 -0.25
CA GLU A 57 -4.97 -9.39 -0.03
C GLU A 57 -6.28 -9.42 0.75
N ASP A 58 -6.61 -8.32 1.44
CA ASP A 58 -7.84 -8.16 2.19
C ASP A 58 -8.97 -7.57 1.33
N LEU A 59 -8.65 -6.96 0.18
CA LEU A 59 -9.64 -6.59 -0.83
C LEU A 59 -10.08 -7.86 -1.55
N LYS A 60 -11.35 -8.25 -1.41
CA LYS A 60 -11.94 -9.35 -2.18
C LYS A 60 -12.89 -8.77 -3.23
N ASP A 61 -12.88 -9.34 -4.44
CA ASP A 61 -13.87 -9.09 -5.50
C ASP A 61 -15.30 -9.62 -5.17
N SER A 62 -15.65 -9.82 -3.90
CA SER A 62 -16.78 -10.67 -3.52
C SER A 62 -17.96 -9.89 -2.92
N VAL A 63 -19.15 -10.26 -3.43
CA VAL A 63 -20.54 -9.84 -3.19
C VAL A 63 -20.95 -9.60 -1.70
N ALA A 64 -20.11 -9.94 -0.72
CA ALA A 64 -20.42 -9.87 0.72
C ALA A 64 -19.56 -8.86 1.51
N GLY A 65 -18.61 -8.16 0.89
CA GLY A 65 -17.84 -7.12 1.58
C GLY A 65 -18.68 -5.86 1.85
N THR A 66 -18.40 -5.18 2.96
CA THR A 66 -19.03 -3.88 3.24
C THR A 66 -18.39 -2.84 2.33
N SER A 67 -19.22 -2.01 1.68
CA SER A 67 -18.70 -0.91 0.87
C SER A 67 -18.06 0.14 1.80
N MET A 68 -16.76 0.36 1.64
CA MET A 68 -15.99 1.34 2.42
C MET A 68 -15.38 2.37 1.48
N SER A 69 -15.25 3.60 1.97
CA SER A 69 -14.61 4.68 1.20
C SER A 69 -13.11 4.49 1.23
N LEU A 70 -12.47 4.41 0.07
CA LEU A 70 -11.02 4.40 -0.04
C LEU A 70 -10.49 5.83 0.05
N LEU A 71 -9.69 6.11 1.08
CA LEU A 71 -9.11 7.43 1.31
C LEU A 71 -7.75 7.58 0.62
N SER A 72 -6.94 6.53 0.65
CA SER A 72 -5.57 6.53 0.12
C SER A 72 -5.06 5.12 -0.07
N HIS A 73 -3.99 4.96 -0.84
CA HIS A 73 -3.26 3.71 -0.95
C HIS A 73 -1.75 3.98 -0.96
N VAL A 74 -0.98 2.96 -0.62
CA VAL A 74 0.47 2.93 -0.68
C VAL A 74 0.85 1.67 -1.46
N GLU A 75 1.65 1.85 -2.51
CA GLU A 75 2.21 0.75 -3.28
C GLU A 75 3.27 0.01 -2.46
N LEU A 76 3.48 -1.26 -2.79
CA LEU A 76 4.58 -2.03 -2.23
C LEU A 76 5.94 -1.34 -2.51
N LEU A 77 6.86 -1.46 -1.56
CA LEU A 77 8.20 -0.91 -1.60
C LEU A 77 9.23 -2.01 -1.32
N HIS A 78 9.89 -2.44 -2.37
CA HIS A 78 11.02 -3.36 -2.32
C HIS A 78 12.34 -2.61 -2.13
N VAL A 79 13.30 -3.24 -1.45
CA VAL A 79 14.63 -2.67 -1.19
C VAL A 79 15.34 -2.26 -2.50
N GLY A 80 15.14 -3.01 -3.59
CA GLY A 80 15.72 -2.71 -4.90
C GLY A 80 15.18 -1.43 -5.57
N GLN A 81 14.10 -0.83 -5.05
CA GLN A 81 13.61 0.48 -5.48
C GLN A 81 14.33 1.64 -4.78
N LEU A 82 15.14 1.34 -3.75
CA LEU A 82 15.86 2.34 -2.98
C LEU A 82 17.30 2.47 -3.47
N GLY A 83 17.64 3.63 -4.02
CA GLY A 83 18.95 3.95 -4.57
C GLY A 83 19.04 3.69 -6.08
N ASP A 84 20.25 3.41 -6.56
CA ASP A 84 20.52 3.22 -7.98
C ASP A 84 20.58 1.71 -8.32
N PRO A 85 19.68 1.20 -9.18
CA PRO A 85 19.75 -0.18 -9.66
C PRO A 85 21.05 -0.53 -10.38
N GLU A 86 21.67 0.43 -11.07
CA GLU A 86 22.95 0.23 -11.76
C GLU A 86 24.09 0.03 -10.77
N PHE A 87 24.09 0.77 -9.65
CA PHE A 87 25.03 0.56 -8.56
C PHE A 87 24.90 -0.85 -7.99
N MET A 88 23.68 -1.26 -7.64
CA MET A 88 23.42 -2.61 -7.13
C MET A 88 23.87 -3.70 -8.14
N ARG A 89 23.58 -3.51 -9.43
CA ARG A 89 23.98 -4.42 -10.50
C ARG A 89 25.50 -4.49 -10.70
N ALA A 90 26.18 -3.34 -10.70
CA ALA A 90 27.62 -3.26 -10.94
C ALA A 90 28.44 -3.90 -9.82
N TYR A 91 27.97 -3.77 -8.57
CA TYR A 91 28.65 -4.33 -7.40
C TYR A 91 28.09 -5.68 -6.94
N GLY A 92 27.05 -6.21 -7.59
CA GLY A 92 26.46 -7.50 -7.24
C GLY A 92 25.85 -7.55 -5.84
N ILE A 93 25.28 -6.44 -5.38
CA ILE A 93 24.70 -6.27 -4.03
C ILE A 93 23.18 -6.09 -4.10
N ASN A 94 22.49 -6.44 -3.01
CA ASN A 94 21.02 -6.45 -2.95
C ASN A 94 20.40 -5.17 -2.37
N MET A 95 21.24 -4.21 -1.97
CA MET A 95 20.84 -2.93 -1.42
C MET A 95 21.86 -1.89 -1.88
N ALA A 96 21.43 -0.67 -2.19
CA ALA A 96 22.32 0.43 -2.53
C ALA A 96 23.04 0.98 -1.29
N TYR A 97 23.91 0.15 -0.70
CA TYR A 97 24.65 0.44 0.53
C TYR A 97 26.00 -0.27 0.52
N MET A 98 27.05 0.42 0.98
CA MET A 98 28.39 -0.12 1.19
C MET A 98 28.95 0.41 2.50
N THR A 99 29.67 -0.44 3.24
CA THR A 99 30.35 -0.13 4.51
C THR A 99 31.84 0.02 4.33
#